data_AF-A0A403FIJ9-F1
#
_entry.id   AF-A0A403FIJ9-F1
#
_cell.length_a   1.000
_cell.length_b   1.000
_cell.length_c   1.000
_cell.angle_alpha   90.00
_cell.angle_beta   90.00
_cell.angle_gamma   90.00
#
_symmetry.space_group_name_H-M   'P 1'
#
loop_
_entity.id
_entity.type
_entity.pdbx_description
1 polymer ?
#
loop_
_entity_poly.entity_id
_entity_poly.type
_entity_poly.pdbx_seq_one_letter_code
_entity_poly.pdbx_strand_id
1 'polypeptide(L)'
;MPLPVRLTPTEIHHDKMQSMTSIAEELTNLIDTGSDETSSKVYALIEKWNIFAVTRFEFSDFRDYHSWISTENFVKTALYQAKYQADLSFHEAKQIIEFISTAEGNEALQGYALSLIELNFSEPCVSDLFYYPEYWFKNDSMSDVNLTYDEILGYLMKKSGRWLPDAPEIDLPYPLPA
;
A
#
# COMPACT_ATOMS: atom_id res chain seq x y z
N MET A 1 1.68 -15.65 -4.74
CA MET A 1 2.53 -15.57 -5.95
C MET A 1 3.40 -14.33 -5.81
N PRO A 2 4.73 -14.37 -6.05
CA PRO A 2 5.58 -13.20 -5.85
C PRO A 2 5.26 -12.08 -6.87
N LEU A 3 5.56 -10.83 -6.49
CA LEU A 3 5.50 -9.71 -7.42
C LEU A 3 6.47 -9.92 -8.60
N PRO A 4 6.10 -9.51 -9.83
CA PRO A 4 7.03 -9.47 -10.96
C PRO A 4 8.28 -8.67 -10.61
N VAL A 5 9.47 -9.16 -11.00
CA VAL A 5 10.77 -8.56 -10.63
C VAL A 5 10.86 -7.07 -10.97
N ARG A 6 10.35 -6.64 -12.12
CA ARG A 6 10.39 -5.21 -12.50
C ARG A 6 9.42 -4.34 -11.69
N LEU A 7 8.47 -4.96 -11.00
CA LEU A 7 7.46 -4.34 -10.15
C LEU A 7 7.80 -4.49 -8.67
N THR A 8 8.94 -5.06 -8.29
CA THR A 8 9.37 -5.03 -6.89
C THR A 8 9.87 -3.63 -6.51
N PRO A 9 9.80 -3.24 -5.22
CA PRO A 9 10.36 -1.98 -4.76
C PRO A 9 11.82 -1.84 -5.14
N THR A 10 12.26 -0.60 -5.37
CA THR A 10 13.69 -0.33 -5.56
C THR A 10 14.45 -0.66 -4.28
N GLU A 11 15.64 -1.24 -4.43
CA GLU A 11 16.51 -1.56 -3.30
C GLU A 11 16.79 -0.31 -2.47
N ILE A 12 16.64 -0.44 -1.15
CA ILE A 12 16.89 0.65 -0.21
C ILE A 12 18.39 0.65 0.11
N HIS A 13 19.04 1.80 -0.07
CA HIS A 13 20.43 1.98 0.36
C HIS A 13 20.59 1.73 1.86
N HIS A 14 21.59 0.93 2.22
CA HIS A 14 21.88 0.54 3.60
C HIS A 14 21.97 1.75 4.56
N ASP A 15 22.66 2.82 4.17
CA ASP A 15 22.82 4.02 5.02
C ASP A 15 21.49 4.73 5.28
N LYS A 16 20.59 4.75 4.28
CA LYS A 16 19.24 5.33 4.41
C LYS A 16 18.39 4.47 5.34
N MET A 17 18.45 3.16 5.16
CA MET A 17 17.79 2.19 6.04
C MET A 17 18.22 2.38 7.49
N GLN A 18 19.53 2.36 7.75
CA GLN A 18 20.10 2.52 9.08
C GLN A 18 19.70 3.87 9.71
N SER A 19 19.79 4.97 8.95
CA SER A 19 19.43 6.30 9.43
C SER A 19 17.97 6.40 9.86
N MET A 20 17.05 5.81 9.08
CA MET A 20 15.64 5.81 9.43
C MET A 20 15.34 4.86 10.59
N THR A 21 15.94 3.66 10.63
CA THR A 21 15.81 2.75 11.77
C THR A 21 16.21 3.43 13.08
N SER A 22 17.34 4.15 13.11
CA SER A 22 17.75 4.88 14.31
C SER A 22 16.76 5.98 14.73
N ILE A 23 16.12 6.67 13.78
CA ILE A 23 15.07 7.65 14.09
C ILE A 23 13.85 6.96 14.71
N ALA A 24 13.39 5.84 14.14
CA ALA A 24 12.25 5.09 14.66
C ALA A 24 12.53 4.57 16.08
N GLU A 25 13.72 4.02 16.33
CA GLU A 25 14.13 3.54 17.65
C GLU A 25 14.23 4.68 18.68
N GLU A 26 14.77 5.83 18.29
CA GLU A 26 14.83 7.00 19.17
C GLU A 26 13.42 7.51 19.51
N LEU A 27 12.52 7.57 18.53
CA LEU A 27 11.12 7.93 18.73
C LEU A 27 10.42 6.94 19.67
N THR A 28 10.57 5.64 19.45
CA THR A 28 10.03 4.61 20.34
C THR A 28 10.52 4.81 21.78
N ASN A 29 11.83 4.97 22.00
CA ASN A 29 12.36 5.18 23.34
C ASN A 29 11.82 6.45 24.01
N LEU A 30 11.65 7.54 23.27
CA LEU A 30 11.06 8.78 23.80
C LEU A 30 9.60 8.58 24.20
N ILE A 31 8.82 7.88 23.38
CA ILE A 31 7.41 7.59 23.65
C ILE A 31 7.27 6.67 24.87
N ASP A 32 8.05 5.59 24.92
CA ASP A 32 8.05 4.63 26.04
C ASP A 32 8.46 5.26 27.38
N THR A 33 9.25 6.34 27.33
CA THR A 33 9.64 7.11 28.52
C THR A 33 8.71 8.28 28.84
N GLY A 34 7.58 8.39 28.13
CA GLY A 34 6.47 9.31 28.45
C GLY A 34 6.45 10.59 27.63
N SER A 35 7.22 10.70 26.54
CA SER A 35 7.07 11.81 25.59
C SER A 35 5.81 11.62 24.74
N ASP A 36 5.18 12.73 24.38
CA ASP A 36 4.00 12.76 23.51
C ASP A 36 4.20 13.69 22.29
N GLU A 37 3.15 13.89 21.52
CA GLU A 37 3.12 14.75 20.34
C GLU A 37 3.46 16.23 20.61
N THR A 38 3.39 16.69 21.86
CA THR A 38 3.74 18.06 22.24
C THR A 38 5.23 18.25 22.46
N SER A 39 6.00 17.16 22.55
CA SER A 39 7.45 17.19 22.69
C SER A 39 8.12 17.74 21.43
N SER A 40 8.81 18.88 21.56
CA SER A 40 9.56 19.49 20.47
C SER A 40 10.62 18.56 19.87
N LYS A 41 11.19 17.67 20.69
CA LYS A 41 12.15 16.65 20.24
C LYS A 41 11.47 15.59 19.38
N VAL A 42 10.31 15.09 19.80
CA VAL A 42 9.51 14.12 19.02
C VAL A 42 9.11 14.73 17.68
N TYR A 43 8.57 15.95 17.70
CA TYR A 43 8.20 16.68 16.49
C TYR A 43 9.37 16.83 15.51
N ALA A 44 10.55 17.25 16.00
CA ALA A 44 11.74 17.42 15.16
C ALA A 44 12.22 16.10 14.51
N LEU A 45 12.10 14.98 15.22
CA LEU A 45 12.44 13.66 14.69
C LEU A 45 11.45 13.18 13.62
N ILE A 46 10.15 13.42 13.82
CA ILE A 46 9.11 13.12 12.82
C ILE A 46 9.31 13.97 11.56
N GLU A 47 9.59 15.27 11.70
CA GLU A 47 9.90 16.12 10.54
C GLU A 47 11.17 15.64 9.82
N LYS A 48 12.21 15.22 10.57
CA LYS A 48 13.41 14.62 9.98
C LYS A 48 13.12 13.32 9.23
N TRP A 49 12.25 12.46 9.76
CA TRP A 49 11.79 11.25 9.08
C TRP A 49 11.07 11.59 7.77
N ASN A 50 10.14 12.53 7.81
CA ASN A 50 9.30 12.93 6.68
C ASN A 50 10.07 13.62 5.54
N ILE A 51 11.32 14.07 5.76
CA ILE A 51 12.22 14.50 4.67
C ILE A 51 12.55 13.34 3.73
N PHE A 52 12.62 12.11 4.25
CA PHE A 52 13.05 10.94 3.50
C PHE A 52 11.91 10.01 3.07
N ALA A 53 10.80 10.07 3.80
CA ALA A 53 9.63 9.24 3.57
C ALA A 53 8.88 9.63 2.29
N VAL A 54 8.31 8.65 1.62
CA VAL A 54 7.51 8.82 0.40
C VAL A 54 6.16 9.45 0.72
N THR A 55 5.61 9.11 1.90
CA THR A 55 4.37 9.66 2.45
C THR A 55 4.65 10.31 3.81
N ARG A 56 3.72 11.16 4.26
CA ARG A 56 3.83 11.83 5.57
C ARG A 56 3.41 10.84 6.66
N PHE A 57 4.22 10.78 7.72
CA PHE A 57 3.97 10.05 8.95
C PHE A 57 3.70 11.02 10.10
N GLU A 58 2.83 10.61 11.00
CA GLU A 58 2.38 11.34 12.17
C GLU A 58 2.76 10.62 13.47
N PHE A 59 2.58 11.28 14.60
CA PHE A 59 2.95 10.74 15.91
C PHE A 59 2.32 9.37 16.20
N SER A 60 1.04 9.19 15.84
CA SER A 60 0.32 7.93 16.02
C SER A 60 0.99 6.76 15.32
N ASP A 61 1.59 6.98 14.14
CA ASP A 61 2.27 5.91 13.40
C ASP A 61 3.44 5.35 14.21
N PHE A 62 4.25 6.23 14.80
CA PHE A 62 5.39 5.83 15.64
C PHE A 62 4.97 5.22 16.98
N ARG A 63 3.84 5.66 17.53
CA ARG A 63 3.28 5.10 18.76
C ARG A 63 2.76 3.68 18.54
N ASP A 64 2.12 3.43 17.41
CA ASP A 64 1.28 2.23 17.23
C ASP A 64 1.97 1.11 16.43
N TYR A 65 3.00 1.39 15.63
CA TYR A 65 3.54 0.42 14.65
C TYR A 65 4.00 -0.91 15.25
N HIS A 66 4.58 -0.92 16.46
CA HIS A 66 5.05 -2.15 17.11
C HIS A 66 3.93 -3.17 17.36
N SER A 67 2.67 -2.74 17.32
CA SER A 67 1.52 -3.62 17.49
C SER A 67 1.28 -4.54 16.30
N TRP A 68 1.84 -4.24 15.12
CA TRP A 68 1.51 -4.96 13.88
C TRP A 68 2.69 -5.15 12.91
N ILE A 69 3.82 -4.44 13.07
CA ILE A 69 4.95 -4.53 12.15
C ILE A 69 6.30 -4.37 12.88
N SER A 70 7.35 -5.02 12.37
CA SER A 70 8.71 -4.80 12.86
C SER A 70 9.23 -3.42 12.47
N THR A 71 10.15 -2.84 13.24
CA THR A 71 10.81 -1.57 12.90
C THR A 71 11.43 -1.59 11.50
N GLU A 72 12.05 -2.72 11.11
CA GLU A 72 12.61 -2.87 9.76
C GLU A 72 11.54 -2.72 8.68
N ASN A 73 10.41 -3.41 8.81
CA ASN A 73 9.35 -3.32 7.81
C ASN A 73 8.60 -1.98 7.89
N PHE A 74 8.49 -1.36 9.07
CA PHE A 74 7.97 0.00 9.22
C PHE A 74 8.84 1.04 8.51
N VAL A 75 10.16 0.92 8.56
CA VAL A 75 11.05 1.79 7.76
C VAL A 75 10.83 1.55 6.25
N LYS A 76 10.61 0.30 5.83
CA LYS A 76 10.32 -0.02 4.43
C LYS A 76 9.00 0.61 3.95
N THR A 77 7.93 0.64 4.76
CA THR A 77 6.67 1.31 4.36
C THR A 77 6.88 2.80 4.04
N ALA A 78 7.77 3.47 4.79
CA ALA A 78 8.11 4.86 4.53
C ALA A 78 8.99 5.07 3.29
N LEU A 79 9.74 4.06 2.87
CA LEU A 79 10.76 4.18 1.82
C LEU A 79 10.35 3.61 0.46
N TYR A 80 9.43 2.65 0.45
CA TYR A 80 8.95 2.04 -0.77
C TYR A 80 8.12 3.01 -1.59
N GLN A 81 8.58 3.28 -2.82
CA GLN A 81 7.93 4.18 -3.75
C GLN A 81 7.34 3.40 -4.91
N ALA A 82 6.02 3.32 -4.96
CA ALA A 82 5.30 2.81 -6.12
C ALA A 82 5.57 3.69 -7.36
N LYS A 83 5.59 3.07 -8.54
CA LYS A 83 5.83 3.76 -9.82
C LYS A 83 4.72 3.43 -10.82
N TYR A 84 4.31 4.44 -11.56
CA TYR A 84 3.41 4.27 -12.70
C TYR A 84 4.16 3.53 -13.81
N GLN A 85 3.52 2.51 -14.38
CA GLN A 85 4.08 1.65 -15.42
C GLN A 85 3.24 1.78 -16.67
N ALA A 86 3.64 2.62 -17.63
CA ALA A 86 2.83 2.91 -18.81
C ALA A 86 2.49 1.66 -19.64
N ASP A 87 3.40 0.69 -19.67
CA ASP A 87 3.30 -0.58 -20.39
C ASP A 87 2.88 -1.75 -19.48
N LEU A 88 2.23 -1.47 -18.34
CA LEU A 88 1.71 -2.52 -17.46
C LEU A 88 0.80 -3.46 -18.24
N SER A 89 1.10 -4.76 -18.20
CA SER A 89 0.25 -5.78 -18.79
C SER A 89 -0.85 -6.22 -17.83
N PHE A 90 -1.95 -6.74 -18.36
CA PHE A 90 -3.03 -7.37 -17.61
C PHE A 90 -2.50 -8.53 -16.77
N HIS A 91 -1.63 -9.36 -17.35
CA HIS A 91 -1.02 -10.46 -16.61
C HIS A 91 -0.21 -9.99 -15.39
N GLU A 92 0.61 -8.94 -15.54
CA GLU A 92 1.38 -8.39 -14.42
C GLU A 92 0.47 -7.75 -13.38
N ALA A 93 -0.51 -6.96 -13.81
CA ALA A 93 -1.49 -6.37 -12.90
C ALA A 93 -2.20 -7.48 -12.09
N LYS A 94 -2.54 -8.60 -12.73
CA LYS A 94 -3.20 -9.74 -12.08
C LYS A 94 -2.31 -10.38 -11.03
N GLN A 95 -1.01 -10.51 -11.29
CA GLN A 95 -0.07 -11.00 -10.28
C GLN A 95 0.00 -10.09 -9.05
N ILE A 96 -0.15 -8.77 -9.20
CA ILE A 96 -0.21 -7.85 -8.06
C ILE A 96 -1.51 -8.07 -7.27
N ILE A 97 -2.66 -8.18 -7.95
CA ILE A 97 -3.95 -8.50 -7.31
C ILE A 97 -3.86 -9.82 -6.55
N GLU A 98 -3.31 -10.86 -7.18
CA GLU A 98 -3.07 -12.16 -6.55
C GLU A 98 -2.18 -12.05 -5.31
N PHE A 99 -1.06 -11.32 -5.41
CA PHE A 99 -0.15 -11.08 -4.29
C PHE A 99 -0.87 -10.45 -3.08
N ILE A 100 -1.75 -9.47 -3.33
CA ILE A 100 -2.56 -8.82 -2.30
C ILE A 100 -3.59 -9.79 -1.72
N SER A 101 -4.40 -10.42 -2.59
CA SER A 101 -5.49 -11.30 -2.17
C SER A 101 -5.03 -12.55 -1.42
N THR A 102 -3.82 -13.04 -1.67
CA THR A 102 -3.25 -14.19 -0.95
C THR A 102 -2.39 -13.80 0.25
N ALA A 103 -2.33 -12.50 0.60
CA ALA A 103 -1.51 -11.97 1.68
C ALA A 103 -0.03 -12.43 1.62
N GLU A 104 0.55 -12.43 0.41
CA GLU A 104 1.93 -12.87 0.17
C GLU A 104 2.95 -11.83 0.69
N GLY A 105 4.14 -12.27 1.12
CA GLY A 105 5.20 -11.36 1.56
C GLY A 105 4.94 -10.75 2.95
N ASN A 106 5.54 -9.59 3.21
CA ASN A 106 5.39 -8.89 4.49
C ASN A 106 4.52 -7.64 4.32
N GLU A 107 4.12 -7.05 5.45
CA GLU A 107 3.24 -5.88 5.50
C GLU A 107 3.73 -4.70 4.65
N ALA A 108 5.04 -4.46 4.61
CA ALA A 108 5.60 -3.39 3.77
C ALA A 108 5.44 -3.67 2.27
N LEU A 109 5.56 -4.93 1.85
CA LEU A 109 5.31 -5.33 0.47
C LEU A 109 3.81 -5.32 0.13
N GLN A 110 2.94 -5.66 1.07
CA GLN A 110 1.49 -5.56 0.90
C GLN A 110 1.06 -4.11 0.68
N GLY A 111 1.49 -3.19 1.56
CA GLY A 111 1.24 -1.76 1.39
C GLY A 111 1.78 -1.21 0.07
N TYR A 112 3.00 -1.61 -0.31
CA TYR A 112 3.58 -1.24 -1.60
C TYR A 112 2.78 -1.77 -2.81
N ALA A 113 2.32 -3.02 -2.76
CA ALA A 113 1.51 -3.62 -3.83
C ALA A 113 0.17 -2.90 -4.00
N LEU A 114 -0.48 -2.53 -2.89
CA LEU A 114 -1.68 -1.69 -2.91
C LEU A 114 -1.39 -0.33 -3.57
N SER A 115 -0.33 0.37 -3.14
CA SER A 115 0.07 1.65 -3.75
C SER A 115 0.41 1.53 -5.25
N LEU A 116 0.94 0.39 -5.71
CA LEU A 116 1.16 0.15 -7.13
C LEU A 116 -0.15 0.13 -7.92
N ILE A 117 -1.17 -0.55 -7.40
CA ILE A 117 -2.49 -0.63 -8.06
C ILE A 117 -3.17 0.74 -8.03
N GLU A 118 -3.24 1.39 -6.87
CA GLU A 118 -3.84 2.71 -6.72
C GLU A 118 -3.20 3.74 -7.67
N LEU A 119 -1.86 3.76 -7.76
CA LEU A 119 -1.14 4.66 -8.66
C LEU A 119 -1.37 4.33 -10.13
N ASN A 120 -1.44 3.04 -10.49
CA ASN A 120 -1.57 2.64 -11.90
C ASN A 120 -3.00 2.79 -12.42
N PHE A 121 -4.02 2.65 -11.57
CA PHE A 121 -5.42 2.82 -11.97
C PHE A 121 -6.01 4.15 -11.48
N SER A 122 -5.25 5.02 -10.83
CA SER A 122 -5.74 6.30 -10.30
C SER A 122 -6.97 6.18 -9.40
N GLU A 123 -7.24 4.99 -8.84
CA GLU A 123 -8.38 4.77 -7.98
C GLU A 123 -7.96 4.78 -6.52
N PRO A 124 -8.50 5.70 -5.70
CA PRO A 124 -8.32 5.64 -4.26
C PRO A 124 -9.17 4.51 -3.69
N CYS A 125 -8.75 3.96 -2.54
CA CYS A 125 -9.48 2.93 -1.80
C CYS A 125 -9.63 1.59 -2.54
N VAL A 126 -8.60 1.20 -3.30
CA VAL A 126 -8.57 -0.13 -3.95
C VAL A 126 -8.65 -1.24 -2.89
N SER A 127 -8.12 -0.99 -1.68
CA SER A 127 -8.27 -1.88 -0.52
C SER A 127 -9.72 -2.31 -0.27
N ASP A 128 -10.69 -1.41 -0.44
CA ASP A 128 -12.10 -1.72 -0.18
C ASP A 128 -12.62 -2.77 -1.17
N LEU A 129 -12.15 -2.76 -2.41
CA LEU A 129 -12.52 -3.79 -3.39
C LEU A 129 -12.08 -5.19 -2.99
N PHE A 130 -11.02 -5.31 -2.17
CA PHE A 130 -10.53 -6.59 -1.66
C PHE A 130 -11.14 -7.00 -0.32
N TYR A 131 -11.30 -6.05 0.60
CA TYR A 131 -11.60 -6.35 2.00
C TYR A 131 -13.01 -5.95 2.44
N TYR A 132 -13.61 -4.96 1.76
CA TYR A 132 -14.90 -4.37 2.10
C TYR A 132 -15.67 -4.02 0.81
N PRO A 133 -15.99 -5.01 -0.05
CA PRO A 133 -16.60 -4.76 -1.35
C PRO A 133 -17.89 -3.94 -1.25
N GLU A 134 -18.66 -4.07 -0.18
CA GLU A 134 -19.84 -3.25 0.13
C GLU A 134 -19.54 -1.75 0.14
N TYR A 135 -18.36 -1.33 0.61
CA TYR A 135 -17.95 0.07 0.60
C TYR A 135 -17.51 0.52 -0.78
N TRP A 136 -16.77 -0.32 -1.50
CA TRP A 136 -16.36 0.01 -2.88
C TRP A 136 -17.56 0.16 -3.80
N PHE A 137 -18.49 -0.80 -3.75
CA PHE A 137 -19.73 -0.79 -4.54
C PHE A 137 -20.80 0.17 -4.00
N LYS A 138 -20.61 0.74 -2.80
CA LYS A 138 -21.60 1.55 -2.08
C LYS A 138 -22.95 0.84 -1.93
N ASN A 139 -22.89 -0.44 -1.57
CA ASN A 139 -24.05 -1.31 -1.45
C ASN A 139 -23.85 -2.34 -0.32
N ASP A 140 -24.53 -2.13 0.80
CA ASP A 140 -24.47 -2.99 1.99
C ASP A 140 -24.82 -4.46 1.71
N SER A 141 -25.55 -4.76 0.63
CA SER A 141 -25.87 -6.14 0.24
C SER A 141 -24.70 -6.88 -0.41
N MET A 142 -23.55 -6.23 -0.59
CA MET A 142 -22.38 -6.77 -1.27
C MET A 142 -21.26 -7.24 -0.33
N SER A 143 -21.51 -7.34 0.98
CA SER A 143 -20.49 -7.72 1.97
C SER A 143 -19.86 -9.11 1.74
N ASP A 144 -20.62 -10.03 1.16
CA ASP A 144 -20.17 -11.41 0.89
C ASP A 144 -19.80 -11.66 -0.58
N VAL A 145 -19.63 -10.60 -1.38
CA VAL A 145 -19.25 -10.73 -2.78
C VAL A 145 -17.82 -11.23 -2.89
N ASN A 146 -17.63 -12.35 -3.59
CA ASN A 146 -16.32 -12.88 -3.90
C ASN A 146 -16.01 -12.65 -5.38
N LEU A 147 -15.15 -11.66 -5.65
CA LEU A 147 -14.68 -11.37 -7.00
C LEU A 147 -13.45 -12.21 -7.33
N THR A 148 -13.40 -12.71 -8.55
CA THR A 148 -12.17 -13.25 -9.13
C THR A 148 -11.15 -12.14 -9.39
N TYR A 149 -9.88 -12.50 -9.51
CA TYR A 149 -8.82 -11.53 -9.79
C TYR A 149 -9.03 -10.79 -11.12
N ASP A 150 -9.62 -11.47 -12.11
CA ASP A 150 -9.96 -10.88 -13.40
C ASP A 150 -11.09 -9.85 -13.26
N GLU A 151 -12.11 -10.15 -12.45
CA GLU A 151 -13.19 -9.20 -12.16
C GLU A 151 -12.69 -7.98 -11.39
N ILE A 152 -11.84 -8.16 -10.38
CA ILE A 152 -11.20 -7.05 -9.63
C ILE A 152 -10.48 -6.11 -10.61
N LEU A 153 -9.62 -6.65 -11.49
CA LEU A 153 -8.95 -5.84 -12.51
C LEU A 153 -9.94 -5.22 -13.49
N GLY A 154 -10.98 -5.94 -13.90
CA GLY A 154 -12.00 -5.42 -14.79
C GLY A 154 -12.72 -4.22 -14.18
N TYR A 155 -13.05 -4.25 -12.89
CA TYR A 155 -13.60 -3.10 -12.16
C TYR A 155 -12.63 -1.93 -12.11
N LEU A 156 -11.36 -2.18 -11.80
CA LEU A 156 -10.32 -1.14 -11.76
C LEU A 156 -10.11 -0.49 -13.14
N MET A 157 -10.02 -1.29 -14.21
CA MET A 157 -9.90 -0.79 -15.59
C MET A 157 -11.11 0.04 -16.00
N LYS A 158 -12.34 -0.46 -15.74
CA LYS A 158 -13.56 0.27 -16.11
C LYS A 158 -13.72 1.57 -15.32
N LYS A 159 -13.41 1.56 -14.01
CA LYS A 159 -13.58 2.73 -13.14
C LYS A 159 -12.54 3.81 -13.45
N SER A 160 -11.29 3.41 -13.66
CA SER A 160 -10.18 4.32 -14.01
C SER A 160 -10.20 4.82 -15.46
N GLY A 161 -10.88 4.10 -16.35
CA GLY A 161 -10.80 4.29 -17.80
C GLY A 161 -9.47 3.82 -18.41
N ARG A 162 -8.57 3.23 -17.62
CA ARG A 162 -7.29 2.71 -18.09
C ARG A 162 -7.44 1.26 -18.52
N TRP A 163 -7.40 1.02 -19.83
CA TRP A 163 -7.40 -0.33 -20.40
C TRP A 163 -5.99 -0.84 -20.62
N LEU A 164 -5.72 -2.05 -20.12
CA LEU A 164 -4.41 -2.70 -20.32
C LEU A 164 -4.36 -3.42 -21.68
N PRO A 165 -3.22 -3.42 -22.39
CA PRO A 165 -3.16 -3.81 -23.81
C PRO A 165 -3.53 -5.27 -24.12
N ASP A 166 -3.30 -6.19 -23.19
CA ASP A 166 -3.52 -7.63 -23.29
C ASP A 166 -4.70 -8.11 -22.42
N ALA A 167 -5.57 -7.19 -21.99
CA ALA A 167 -6.74 -7.53 -21.19
C ALA A 167 -7.73 -8.40 -22.01
N PRO A 168 -8.20 -9.54 -21.47
CA PRO A 168 -9.28 -10.28 -22.07
C PRO A 168 -10.60 -9.50 -21.95
N GLU A 169 -11.62 -9.95 -22.68
CA GLU A 169 -12.99 -9.52 -22.38
C GLU A 169 -13.41 -10.09 -21.02
N ILE A 170 -13.82 -9.21 -20.11
CA ILE A 170 -14.20 -9.55 -18.74
C ILE A 170 -15.64 -9.10 -18.53
N ASP A 171 -16.52 -10.08 -18.28
CA ASP A 171 -17.87 -9.79 -17.85
C ASP A 171 -17.85 -9.40 -16.38
N LEU A 172 -18.48 -8.27 -16.04
CA LEU A 172 -18.51 -7.77 -14.67
C LEU A 172 -19.91 -8.03 -14.09
N PRO A 173 -20.03 -8.85 -13.03
CA PRO A 173 -21.33 -9.33 -12.55
C PRO A 173 -22.18 -8.22 -11.90
N TYR A 174 -21.59 -7.10 -11.53
CA TYR A 174 -22.23 -6.00 -10.82
C TYR A 174 -22.00 -4.66 -11.54
N PRO A 175 -22.94 -3.71 -11.43
CA PRO A 175 -22.74 -2.38 -11.98
C PRO A 175 -21.61 -1.65 -11.24
N LEU A 176 -20.96 -0.71 -11.93
CA LEU A 176 -20.00 0.19 -11.29
C LEU A 176 -20.71 1.08 -10.26
N PRO A 177 -20.04 1.41 -9.14
CA PRO A 177 -20.55 2.39 -8.19
C PRO A 177 -20.68 3.76 -8.87
N ALA A 178 -21.84 4.37 -8.67
CA ALA A 178 -22.14 5.75 -9.09
C ALA A 178 -21.16 6.77 -8.47
#